data_AF-A0A0C1U1R8-F1
#
_entry.id   AF-A0A0C1U1R8-F1
#
_cell.length_a   1.000
_cell.length_b   1.000
_cell.length_c   1.000
_cell.angle_alpha   90.00
_cell.angle_beta   90.00
_cell.angle_gamma   90.00
#
_symmetry.space_group_name_H-M   'P 1'
#
loop_
_entity.id
_entity.type
_entity.pdbx_description
1 polymer ?
#
loop_
_entity_poly.entity_id
_entity_poly.type
_entity_poly.pdbx_seq_one_letter_code
_entity_poly.pdbx_strand_id
1 'polypeptide(L)'
;MANYKSIIPKMTGYTDKETGITVSGSGKDSPTYPVWGAFDGKESSNYTASYSVNDDKWIKIDFRKKYMIRKYEIFSPWGAGNYEPNDFNLEGSNDDAKWDVLHEVRNNTLKEAWLRYEIENRKSYRFYRLNVLKTRDKSRLSIGEIKLYIDLDIPQIKTLFLLQDNEGKHYTVKSEFYDKDNEKFIPIEEIGNKILLTKEDYHKYGFDDVELITKDMTIDEDIFKPIDKLKGKFKLRIWEDKQI
;
A
#
# COMPACT_ATOMS: atom_id res chain seq x y z
N MET A 1 12.95 -16.30 17.28
CA MET A 1 11.53 -16.04 16.99
C MET A 1 11.49 -14.75 16.19
N ALA A 2 10.73 -14.68 15.09
CA ALA A 2 10.66 -13.48 14.27
C ALA A 2 10.13 -12.28 15.08
N ASN A 3 10.81 -11.14 14.97
CA ASN A 3 10.50 -9.94 15.74
C ASN A 3 9.51 -9.03 14.98
N TYR A 4 8.22 -9.15 15.28
CA TYR A 4 7.17 -8.42 14.55
C TYR A 4 6.74 -7.12 15.23
N LYS A 5 6.51 -6.06 14.44
CA LYS A 5 5.93 -4.79 14.92
C LYS A 5 4.71 -4.38 14.07
N SER A 6 3.59 -4.10 14.73
CA SER A 6 2.41 -3.52 14.07
C SER A 6 2.73 -2.09 13.63
N ILE A 7 2.40 -1.76 12.39
CA ILE A 7 2.68 -0.43 11.81
C ILE A 7 1.43 0.43 11.60
N ILE A 8 0.25 -0.09 11.96
CA ILE A 8 -0.99 0.68 11.92
C ILE A 8 -1.05 1.56 13.17
N PRO A 9 -1.14 2.91 13.04
CA PRO A 9 -1.34 3.80 14.17
C PRO A 9 -2.75 3.61 14.73
N LYS A 10 -2.96 4.07 15.97
CA LYS A 10 -4.28 4.04 16.60
C LYS A 10 -5.22 5.02 15.89
N MET A 11 -6.05 4.53 14.98
CA MET A 11 -6.94 5.39 14.19
C MET A 11 -8.05 5.98 15.07
N THR A 12 -8.32 7.28 14.92
CA THR A 12 -9.45 7.97 15.58
C THR A 12 -10.42 8.61 14.57
N GLY A 13 -10.22 8.28 13.30
CA GLY A 13 -10.96 8.79 12.15
C GLY A 13 -10.43 8.17 10.86
N TYR A 14 -10.97 8.60 9.72
CA TYR A 14 -10.60 8.07 8.40
C TYR A 14 -9.20 8.45 7.93
N THR A 15 -8.56 9.42 8.58
CA THR A 15 -7.20 9.87 8.28
C THR A 15 -6.46 10.13 9.59
N ASP A 16 -5.31 9.50 9.74
CA ASP A 16 -4.38 9.82 10.81
C ASP A 16 -3.67 11.14 10.51
N LYS A 17 -3.65 12.06 11.48
CA LYS A 17 -3.14 13.43 11.26
C LYS A 17 -1.61 13.51 11.25
N GLU A 18 -0.92 12.56 11.87
CA GLU A 18 0.53 12.57 11.98
C GLU A 18 1.18 11.90 10.76
N THR A 19 0.68 10.73 10.38
CA THR A 19 1.24 9.91 9.31
C THR A 19 0.58 10.13 7.96
N GLY A 20 -0.63 10.69 7.94
CA GLY A 20 -1.46 10.82 6.75
C GLY A 20 -2.08 9.50 6.28
N ILE A 21 -1.89 8.40 7.02
CA ILE A 21 -2.48 7.09 6.74
C ILE A 21 -4.00 7.21 6.67
N THR A 22 -4.62 6.56 5.68
CA THR A 22 -6.08 6.57 5.54
C THR A 22 -6.64 5.16 5.51
N VAL A 23 -7.89 5.03 5.95
CA VAL A 23 -8.63 3.77 5.96
C VAL A 23 -9.96 3.96 5.26
N SER A 24 -10.43 2.92 4.58
CA SER A 24 -11.71 2.94 3.86
C SER A 24 -12.27 1.53 3.75
N GLY A 25 -13.57 1.41 3.49
CA GLY A 25 -14.22 0.12 3.34
C GLY A 25 -15.41 0.23 2.41
N SER A 26 -15.84 -0.90 1.87
CA SER A 26 -16.96 -1.00 0.93
C SER A 26 -18.33 -0.84 1.59
N GLY A 27 -18.43 -1.04 2.91
CA GLY A 27 -19.65 -0.86 3.69
C GLY A 27 -20.03 0.62 3.86
N LYS A 28 -21.33 0.87 4.02
CA LYS A 28 -21.86 2.21 4.29
C LYS A 28 -21.24 2.78 5.58
N ASP A 29 -20.83 4.05 5.52
CA ASP A 29 -20.35 4.78 6.69
C ASP A 29 -21.37 4.75 7.82
N SER A 30 -20.88 4.50 9.04
CA SER A 30 -21.69 4.38 10.25
C SER A 30 -20.97 5.06 11.40
N PRO A 31 -21.59 6.05 12.07
CA PRO A 31 -21.00 6.66 13.26
C PRO A 31 -20.81 5.67 14.41
N THR A 32 -21.59 4.58 14.43
CA THR A 32 -21.54 3.55 15.47
C THR A 32 -20.53 2.45 15.15
N TYR A 33 -20.36 2.11 13.87
CA TYR A 33 -19.47 1.04 13.40
C TYR A 33 -18.58 1.48 12.25
N PRO A 34 -17.77 2.54 12.44
CA PRO A 34 -17.00 3.14 11.37
C PRO A 34 -15.85 2.23 10.94
N VAL A 35 -15.37 2.40 9.70
CA VAL A 35 -14.23 1.62 9.18
C VAL A 35 -13.00 1.76 10.06
N TRP A 36 -12.69 2.98 10.49
CA TRP A 36 -11.54 3.24 11.36
C TRP A 36 -11.64 2.55 12.72
N GLY A 37 -12.84 2.13 13.13
CA GLY A 37 -13.06 1.35 14.35
C GLY A 37 -12.49 -0.07 14.29
N ALA A 38 -12.12 -0.58 13.10
CA ALA A 38 -11.32 -1.81 12.96
C ALA A 38 -9.80 -1.55 12.97
N PHE A 39 -9.38 -0.33 13.24
CA PHE A 39 -7.97 0.09 13.26
C PHE A 39 -7.66 1.00 14.47
N ASP A 40 -8.55 1.07 15.46
CA ASP A 40 -8.46 2.01 16.58
C ASP A 40 -7.77 1.41 17.82
N GLY A 41 -7.19 0.21 17.71
CA GLY A 41 -6.41 -0.43 18.75
C GLY A 41 -7.24 -0.87 19.96
N LYS A 42 -8.54 -1.14 19.80
CA LYS A 42 -9.44 -1.58 20.86
C LYS A 42 -10.25 -2.80 20.44
N GLU A 43 -10.49 -3.68 21.41
CA GLU A 43 -11.36 -4.84 21.25
C GLU A 43 -12.85 -4.53 21.56
N SER A 44 -13.16 -3.28 21.93
CA SER A 44 -14.52 -2.82 22.28
C SER A 44 -15.24 -2.04 21.17
N SER A 45 -14.57 -1.85 20.04
CA SER A 45 -15.06 -1.20 18.81
C SER A 45 -15.03 -2.19 17.65
N ASN A 46 -15.78 -1.88 16.60
CA ASN A 46 -15.80 -2.70 15.41
C ASN A 46 -16.27 -1.92 14.18
N TYR A 47 -15.83 -2.38 13.02
CA TYR A 47 -16.42 -2.05 11.72
C TYR A 47 -17.52 -3.05 11.39
N THR A 48 -18.61 -2.58 10.79
CA THR A 48 -19.64 -3.46 10.19
C THR A 48 -19.97 -3.05 8.77
N ALA A 49 -20.26 -4.03 7.93
CA ALA A 49 -20.84 -3.82 6.62
C ALA A 49 -22.01 -4.78 6.41
N SER A 50 -23.13 -4.26 5.89
CA SER A 50 -24.25 -5.11 5.44
C SER A 50 -23.76 -6.05 4.35
N TYR A 51 -24.01 -7.36 4.48
CA TYR A 51 -23.57 -8.34 3.52
C TYR A 51 -24.73 -8.64 2.55
N SER A 52 -24.66 -8.11 1.34
CA SER A 52 -25.45 -8.61 0.22
C SER A 52 -24.55 -9.55 -0.59
N VAL A 53 -25.08 -10.70 -1.02
CA VAL A 53 -24.31 -11.82 -1.62
C VAL A 53 -23.56 -11.41 -2.91
N ASN A 54 -23.88 -10.25 -3.48
CA ASN A 54 -23.34 -9.76 -4.76
C ASN A 54 -22.43 -8.53 -4.63
N ASP A 55 -22.16 -8.06 -3.42
CA ASP A 55 -21.34 -6.86 -3.21
C ASP A 55 -19.99 -7.26 -2.62
N ASP A 56 -18.90 -7.06 -3.36
CA ASP A 56 -17.54 -7.18 -2.87
C ASP A 56 -17.37 -6.46 -1.54
N LYS A 57 -16.91 -7.19 -0.51
CA LYS A 57 -16.65 -6.62 0.81
C LYS A 57 -15.17 -6.47 1.04
N TRP A 58 -14.71 -5.25 1.18
CA TRP A 58 -13.32 -4.98 1.50
C TRP A 58 -13.19 -3.92 2.58
N ILE A 59 -12.11 -4.05 3.33
CA ILE A 59 -11.60 -3.03 4.24
C ILE A 59 -10.13 -2.82 3.94
N LYS A 60 -9.72 -1.56 3.77
CA LYS A 60 -8.46 -1.16 3.18
C LYS A 60 -7.76 -0.11 4.03
N ILE A 61 -6.44 -0.18 4.03
CA ILE A 61 -5.53 0.84 4.53
C ILE A 61 -4.62 1.33 3.40
N ASP A 62 -4.44 2.64 3.30
CA ASP A 62 -3.41 3.30 2.50
C ASP A 62 -2.34 3.83 3.45
N PHE A 63 -1.17 3.18 3.43
CA PHE A 63 -0.04 3.55 4.28
C PHE A 63 0.68 4.84 3.85
N ARG A 64 0.34 5.41 2.68
CA ARG A 64 1.06 6.51 1.99
C ARG A 64 2.50 6.18 1.59
N LYS A 65 3.08 5.11 2.14
CA LYS A 65 4.40 4.54 1.85
C LYS A 65 4.26 3.03 1.67
N LYS A 66 5.23 2.43 0.99
CA LYS A 66 5.25 0.99 0.75
C LYS A 66 5.87 0.27 1.95
N TYR A 67 5.17 -0.74 2.47
CA TYR A 67 5.67 -1.63 3.51
C TYR A 67 5.58 -3.07 3.04
N MET A 68 6.52 -3.92 3.45
CA MET A 68 6.48 -5.36 3.27
C MET A 68 5.88 -6.00 4.53
N ILE A 69 4.57 -6.19 4.52
CA ILE A 69 3.85 -6.87 5.59
C ILE A 69 4.16 -8.36 5.54
N ARG A 70 4.51 -8.93 6.70
CA ARG A 70 4.85 -10.36 6.86
C ARG A 70 3.99 -11.08 7.89
N LYS A 71 3.16 -10.35 8.62
CA LYS A 71 2.16 -10.93 9.52
C LYS A 71 0.93 -10.03 9.58
N TYR A 72 -0.23 -10.63 9.77
CA TYR A 72 -1.45 -9.90 10.09
C TYR A 72 -2.27 -10.61 11.16
N GLU A 73 -3.10 -9.82 11.83
CA GLU A 73 -4.05 -10.31 12.82
C GLU A 73 -5.43 -9.69 12.58
N ILE A 74 -6.49 -10.47 12.81
CA ILE A 74 -7.89 -10.03 12.72
C ILE A 74 -8.58 -10.39 14.04
N PHE A 75 -9.25 -9.41 14.66
CA PHE A 75 -10.05 -9.61 15.86
C PHE A 75 -11.54 -9.69 15.55
N SER A 76 -12.21 -10.62 16.24
CA SER A 76 -13.64 -10.87 16.16
C SER A 76 -14.33 -10.29 17.41
N PRO A 77 -15.17 -9.25 17.27
CA PRO A 77 -15.62 -8.42 18.41
C PRO A 77 -16.61 -9.13 19.35
N TRP A 78 -17.21 -10.24 18.92
CA TRP A 78 -18.11 -11.07 19.75
C TRP A 78 -17.61 -12.52 19.86
N GLY A 79 -16.30 -12.71 19.75
CA GLY A 79 -15.70 -14.03 19.54
C GLY A 79 -15.95 -14.54 18.12
N ALA A 80 -15.58 -15.78 17.83
CA ALA A 80 -15.76 -16.38 16.52
C ALA A 80 -17.22 -16.78 16.26
N GLY A 81 -18.10 -15.79 16.08
CA GLY A 81 -19.53 -15.92 15.82
C GLY A 81 -19.88 -16.21 14.36
N ASN A 82 -20.89 -15.49 13.86
CA ASN A 82 -21.50 -15.66 12.54
C ASN A 82 -21.05 -14.60 11.50
N TYR A 83 -20.59 -13.44 11.97
CA TYR A 83 -20.40 -12.24 11.13
C TYR A 83 -18.94 -12.02 10.73
N GLU A 84 -18.03 -12.88 11.18
CA GLU A 84 -16.60 -12.76 10.92
C GLU A 84 -16.26 -13.26 9.51
N PRO A 85 -15.12 -12.82 8.94
CA PRO A 85 -14.60 -13.38 7.71
C PRO A 85 -14.43 -14.91 7.78
N ASN A 86 -15.11 -15.62 6.87
CA ASN A 86 -15.01 -17.07 6.68
C ASN A 86 -14.08 -17.41 5.51
N ASP A 87 -14.31 -16.75 4.38
CA ASP A 87 -13.47 -16.81 3.20
C ASP A 87 -13.00 -15.40 2.88
N PHE A 88 -11.70 -15.21 2.74
CA PHE A 88 -11.12 -13.91 2.47
C PHE A 88 -9.71 -14.02 1.90
N ASN A 89 -9.26 -12.93 1.29
CA ASN A 89 -7.88 -12.72 0.86
C ASN A 89 -7.30 -11.53 1.61
N LEU A 90 -6.05 -11.65 2.05
CA LEU A 90 -5.21 -10.47 2.27
C LEU A 90 -4.56 -10.12 0.94
N GLU A 91 -4.71 -8.87 0.51
CA GLU A 91 -4.24 -8.41 -0.79
C GLU A 91 -3.41 -7.12 -0.64
N GLY A 92 -2.41 -6.97 -1.50
CA GLY A 92 -1.54 -5.80 -1.58
C GLY A 92 -1.66 -5.10 -2.92
N SER A 93 -1.57 -3.76 -2.93
CA SER A 93 -1.56 -2.97 -4.17
C SER A 93 -0.64 -1.76 -4.07
N ASN A 94 -0.14 -1.30 -5.22
CA ASN A 94 0.60 -0.04 -5.34
C ASN A 94 -0.16 1.04 -6.13
N ASP A 95 -1.29 0.69 -6.76
CA ASP A 95 -2.09 1.58 -7.60
C ASP A 95 -3.59 1.60 -7.24
N ASP A 96 -4.00 0.88 -6.19
CA ASP A 96 -5.38 0.75 -5.71
C ASP A 96 -6.36 0.10 -6.71
N ALA A 97 -5.87 -0.33 -7.89
CA ALA A 97 -6.66 -0.91 -8.97
C ALA A 97 -6.33 -2.39 -9.19
N LYS A 98 -5.03 -2.73 -9.19
CA LYS A 98 -4.53 -4.10 -9.32
C LYS A 98 -4.07 -4.61 -7.98
N TRP A 99 -4.54 -5.79 -7.61
CA TRP A 99 -4.35 -6.36 -6.28
C TRP A 99 -3.66 -7.72 -6.39
N ASP A 100 -2.50 -7.84 -5.76
CA ASP A 100 -1.77 -9.09 -5.64
C ASP A 100 -2.30 -9.83 -4.40
N VAL A 101 -2.71 -11.09 -4.55
CA VAL A 101 -3.15 -11.94 -3.43
C VAL A 101 -1.94 -12.39 -2.64
N LEU A 102 -1.89 -12.01 -1.36
CA LEU A 102 -0.76 -12.31 -0.46
C LEU A 102 -1.02 -13.50 0.44
N HIS A 103 -2.28 -13.74 0.80
CA HIS A 103 -2.70 -14.90 1.57
C HIS A 103 -4.19 -15.18 1.34
N GLU A 104 -4.55 -16.45 1.14
CA GLU A 104 -5.94 -16.90 0.97
C GLU A 104 -6.39 -17.75 2.15
N VAL A 105 -7.57 -17.43 2.68
CA VAL A 105 -8.24 -18.24 3.68
C VAL A 105 -9.59 -18.68 3.12
N ARG A 106 -9.88 -19.98 3.21
CA ARG A 106 -11.15 -20.59 2.78
C ARG A 106 -11.67 -21.50 3.89
N ASN A 107 -12.99 -21.48 4.06
CA ASN A 107 -13.74 -22.22 5.07
C ASN A 107 -13.11 -22.11 6.47
N ASN A 108 -12.82 -20.89 6.94
CA ASN A 108 -12.18 -20.71 8.24
C ASN A 108 -12.97 -21.36 9.39
N THR A 109 -12.43 -22.46 9.91
CA THR A 109 -13.00 -23.27 11.01
C THR A 109 -12.52 -22.82 12.39
N LEU A 110 -11.50 -21.95 12.47
CA LEU A 110 -10.94 -21.49 13.74
C LEU A 110 -11.99 -20.70 14.53
N LYS A 111 -12.16 -21.06 15.80
CA LYS A 111 -13.11 -20.42 16.72
C LYS A 111 -12.43 -19.47 17.71
N GLU A 112 -11.29 -18.91 17.31
CA GLU A 112 -10.53 -17.96 18.12
C GLU A 112 -11.03 -16.53 17.92
N ALA A 113 -10.95 -15.72 18.98
CA ALA A 113 -11.26 -14.29 18.88
C ALA A 113 -10.23 -13.55 18.01
N TRP A 114 -8.96 -13.98 18.05
CA TRP A 114 -7.88 -13.43 17.24
C TRP A 114 -7.38 -14.47 16.23
N LEU A 115 -7.55 -14.18 14.95
CA LEU A 115 -6.92 -14.94 13.87
C LEU A 115 -5.55 -14.33 13.58
N ARG A 116 -4.51 -15.16 13.50
CA ARG A 116 -3.12 -14.71 13.30
C ARG A 116 -2.48 -15.49 12.18
N TYR A 117 -1.85 -14.78 11.26
CA TYR A 117 -1.22 -15.39 10.10
C TYR A 117 0.13 -14.72 9.81
N GLU A 118 1.18 -15.54 9.73
CA GLU A 118 2.45 -15.17 9.13
C GLU A 118 2.39 -15.49 7.63
N ILE A 119 2.95 -14.63 6.79
CA ILE A 119 2.86 -14.73 5.34
C ILE A 119 4.25 -14.58 4.69
N GLU A 120 4.45 -15.28 3.57
CA GLU A 120 5.70 -15.24 2.80
C GLU A 120 5.75 -14.12 1.76
N ASN A 121 5.19 -12.96 2.09
CA ASN A 121 5.26 -11.80 1.20
C ASN A 121 6.70 -11.24 1.14
N ARG A 122 7.16 -10.98 -0.08
CA ARG A 122 8.50 -10.42 -0.39
C ARG A 122 8.44 -9.08 -1.13
N LYS A 123 7.24 -8.52 -1.34
CA LYS A 123 7.01 -7.27 -2.06
C LYS A 123 6.40 -6.23 -1.13
N SER A 124 6.86 -4.99 -1.24
CA SER A 124 6.31 -3.86 -0.49
C SER A 124 5.11 -3.27 -1.24
N TYR A 125 4.03 -3.02 -0.51
CA TYR A 125 2.80 -2.42 -1.03
C TYR A 125 2.43 -1.17 -0.25
N ARG A 126 1.84 -0.19 -0.94
CA ARG A 126 1.27 1.01 -0.32
C ARG A 126 -0.10 0.74 0.27
N PHE A 127 -0.92 -0.02 -0.45
CA PHE A 127 -2.27 -0.36 -0.05
C PHE A 127 -2.32 -1.82 0.39
N TYR A 128 -3.06 -2.07 1.46
CA TYR A 128 -3.42 -3.41 1.89
C TYR A 128 -4.92 -3.46 2.10
N ARG A 129 -5.56 -4.55 1.69
CA ARG A 129 -6.98 -4.78 2.00
C ARG A 129 -7.23 -6.22 2.42
N LEU A 130 -8.20 -6.37 3.29
CA LEU A 130 -8.88 -7.64 3.50
C LEU A 130 -10.07 -7.68 2.54
N ASN A 131 -10.00 -8.54 1.53
CA ASN A 131 -11.09 -8.79 0.60
C ASN A 131 -11.90 -9.99 1.11
N VAL A 132 -13.07 -9.74 1.68
CA VAL A 132 -13.95 -10.73 2.31
C VAL A 132 -14.90 -11.30 1.28
N LEU A 133 -14.66 -12.56 0.92
CA LEU A 133 -15.44 -13.31 -0.06
C LEU A 133 -16.70 -13.90 0.55
N LYS A 134 -16.70 -14.18 1.86
CA LYS A 134 -17.84 -14.78 2.59
C LYS A 134 -17.71 -14.60 4.09
N THR A 135 -18.81 -14.33 4.77
CA THR A 135 -18.96 -14.50 6.24
C THR A 135 -19.68 -15.81 6.55
N ARG A 136 -19.61 -16.30 7.79
CA ARG A 136 -20.15 -17.63 8.13
C ARG A 136 -21.65 -17.75 7.87
N ASP A 137 -22.43 -16.72 8.19
CA ASP A 137 -23.88 -16.72 7.99
C ASP A 137 -24.36 -15.94 6.75
N LYS A 138 -23.43 -15.28 6.04
CA LYS A 138 -23.69 -14.47 4.83
C LYS A 138 -24.67 -13.30 5.04
N SER A 139 -24.88 -12.83 6.27
CA SER A 139 -25.85 -11.76 6.56
C SER A 139 -25.20 -10.40 6.83
N ARG A 140 -24.05 -10.41 7.52
CA ARG A 140 -23.31 -9.20 7.90
C ARG A 140 -21.82 -9.51 8.03
N LEU A 141 -20.98 -8.53 7.71
CA LEU A 141 -19.57 -8.51 8.09
C LEU A 141 -19.38 -7.70 9.38
N SER A 142 -18.61 -8.24 10.30
CA SER A 142 -18.06 -7.49 11.42
C SER A 142 -16.60 -7.83 11.66
N ILE A 143 -15.79 -6.79 11.87
CA ILE A 143 -14.36 -6.90 12.17
C ILE A 143 -14.08 -5.96 13.33
N GLY A 144 -13.51 -6.49 14.40
CA GLY A 144 -13.19 -5.73 15.61
C GLY A 144 -11.87 -4.99 15.47
N GLU A 145 -10.85 -5.65 14.93
CA GLU A 145 -9.53 -5.05 14.72
C GLU A 145 -8.80 -5.73 13.56
N ILE A 146 -7.97 -4.99 12.85
CA ILE A 146 -6.96 -5.49 11.93
C ILE A 146 -5.61 -4.90 12.33
N LYS A 147 -4.60 -5.76 12.42
CA LYS A 147 -3.21 -5.35 12.62
C LYS A 147 -2.35 -5.92 11.50
N LEU A 148 -1.45 -5.09 10.97
CA LEU A 148 -0.48 -5.47 9.94
C LEU A 148 0.93 -5.21 10.47
N TYR A 149 1.79 -6.21 10.30
CA TYR A 149 3.10 -6.24 10.93
C TYR A 149 4.22 -6.35 9.89
N ILE A 150 5.26 -5.57 10.12
CA ILE A 150 6.56 -5.78 9.51
C ILE A 150 7.38 -6.73 10.39
N ASP A 151 8.27 -7.47 9.75
CA ASP A 151 9.33 -8.24 10.40
C ASP A 151 10.55 -7.32 10.58
N LEU A 152 10.92 -7.03 11.83
CA LEU A 152 12.03 -6.14 12.17
C LEU A 152 13.40 -6.77 11.88
N ASP A 153 13.46 -8.09 11.70
CA ASP A 153 14.68 -8.77 11.29
C ASP A 153 14.92 -8.64 9.77
N ILE A 154 13.94 -8.11 9.03
CA ILE A 154 14.03 -7.86 7.59
C ILE A 154 13.91 -6.35 7.30
N PRO A 155 14.94 -5.72 6.71
CA PRO A 155 14.91 -4.29 6.44
C PRO A 155 13.77 -3.93 5.48
N GLN A 156 13.01 -2.88 5.80
CA GLN A 156 12.07 -2.31 4.83
C GLN A 156 12.86 -1.41 3.90
N ILE A 157 13.06 -1.83 2.65
CA ILE A 157 13.89 -1.07 1.71
C ILE A 157 12.98 -0.18 0.87
N LYS A 158 13.19 1.14 0.94
CA LYS A 158 12.68 2.08 -0.07
C LYS A 158 13.72 2.20 -1.17
N THR A 159 13.38 1.70 -2.35
CA THR A 159 14.21 1.86 -3.54
C THR A 159 13.82 3.14 -4.27
N LEU A 160 14.80 4.00 -4.53
CA LEU A 160 14.67 5.22 -5.33
C LEU A 160 15.45 5.06 -6.62
N PHE A 161 14.85 5.52 -7.71
CA PHE A 161 15.38 5.44 -9.06
C PHE A 161 15.62 6.85 -9.60
N LEU A 162 16.72 6.98 -10.33
CA LEU A 162 16.96 8.05 -11.29
C LEU A 162 17.31 7.40 -12.62
N LEU A 163 17.10 8.14 -13.70
CA LEU A 163 17.53 7.73 -15.03
C LEU A 163 18.82 8.48 -15.37
N GLN A 164 19.78 7.83 -16.03
CA GLN A 164 20.98 8.49 -16.54
C GLN A 164 21.13 8.18 -18.02
N ASP A 165 21.36 9.20 -18.84
CA ASP A 165 21.62 9.02 -20.27
C ASP A 165 23.07 8.59 -20.55
N ASN A 166 23.43 8.49 -21.83
CA ASN A 166 24.78 8.12 -22.26
C ASN A 166 25.82 9.25 -22.07
N GLU A 167 25.37 10.49 -21.92
CA GLU A 167 26.23 11.66 -21.66
C GLU A 167 26.48 11.88 -20.16
N GLY A 168 25.79 11.11 -19.31
CA GLY A 168 25.90 11.16 -17.87
C GLY A 168 24.88 12.08 -17.20
N LYS A 169 23.98 12.72 -17.95
CA LYS A 169 22.92 13.58 -17.40
C LYS A 169 21.86 12.74 -16.70
N HIS A 170 21.35 13.25 -15.60
CA HIS A 170 20.33 12.56 -14.79
C HIS A 170 18.94 13.10 -15.07
N TYR A 171 17.95 12.22 -15.00
CA TYR A 171 16.55 12.49 -15.30
C TYR A 171 15.66 11.83 -14.25
N THR A 172 14.44 12.35 -14.13
CA THR A 172 13.36 11.79 -13.33
C THR A 172 12.06 11.83 -14.14
N VAL A 173 11.06 11.04 -13.73
CA VAL A 173 9.73 11.02 -14.34
C VAL A 173 8.71 11.87 -13.58
N LYS A 174 9.17 12.70 -12.63
CA LYS A 174 8.31 13.65 -11.94
C LYS A 174 7.85 14.74 -12.90
N SER A 175 6.57 15.12 -12.81
CA SER A 175 5.91 16.02 -13.77
C SER A 175 6.56 17.39 -13.87
N GLU A 176 7.18 17.90 -12.80
CA GLU A 176 7.89 19.18 -12.81
C GLU A 176 9.16 19.20 -13.68
N PHE A 177 9.63 18.04 -14.14
CA PHE A 177 10.73 17.89 -15.11
C PHE A 177 10.25 17.57 -16.52
N TYR A 178 8.94 17.70 -16.80
CA TYR A 178 8.40 17.58 -18.14
C TYR A 178 8.31 18.95 -18.81
N ASP A 179 9.05 19.11 -19.91
CA ASP A 179 8.95 20.26 -20.79
C ASP A 179 7.84 20.01 -21.81
N LYS A 180 6.69 20.65 -21.58
CA LYS A 180 5.48 20.50 -22.38
C LYS A 180 5.67 21.02 -23.80
N ASP A 181 6.33 22.16 -23.97
CA ASP A 181 6.52 22.80 -25.27
C ASP A 181 7.36 21.92 -26.21
N ASN A 182 8.29 21.15 -25.64
CA ASN A 182 9.16 20.24 -26.40
C ASN A 182 8.80 18.75 -26.27
N GLU A 183 7.71 18.45 -25.56
CA GLU A 183 7.21 17.11 -25.24
C GLU A 183 8.31 16.13 -24.83
N LYS A 184 9.11 16.50 -23.82
CA LYS A 184 10.22 15.67 -23.34
C LYS A 184 10.51 15.89 -21.87
N PHE A 185 11.06 14.87 -21.22
CA PHE A 185 11.70 15.08 -19.92
C PHE A 185 13.03 15.80 -20.09
N ILE A 186 13.29 16.77 -19.22
CA ILE A 186 14.53 17.55 -19.20
C ILE A 186 15.49 17.02 -18.13
N PRO A 187 16.82 17.16 -18.34
CA PRO A 187 17.80 16.74 -17.35
C PRO A 187 17.67 17.57 -16.07
N ILE A 188 18.01 16.96 -14.93
CA ILE A 188 18.06 17.61 -13.63
C ILE A 188 19.37 18.40 -13.55
N GLU A 189 19.30 19.71 -13.82
CA GLU A 189 20.48 20.58 -13.94
C GLU A 189 21.32 20.60 -12.66
N GLU A 190 20.70 20.57 -11.47
CA GLU A 190 21.41 20.72 -10.18
C GLU A 190 22.28 19.50 -9.82
N ILE A 191 22.02 18.34 -10.41
CA ILE A 191 22.86 17.14 -10.26
C ILE A 191 23.65 16.81 -11.53
N GLY A 192 23.31 17.44 -12.66
CA GLY A 192 24.05 17.42 -13.92
C GLY A 192 24.63 16.03 -14.24
N ASN A 193 25.95 15.98 -14.42
CA ASN A 193 26.69 14.75 -14.73
C ASN A 193 27.44 14.16 -13.52
N LYS A 194 26.98 14.44 -12.29
CA LYS A 194 27.62 13.92 -11.06
C LYS A 194 27.81 12.41 -11.14
N ILE A 195 29.04 11.94 -10.95
CA ILE A 195 29.34 10.49 -10.95
C ILE A 195 28.79 9.85 -9.67
N LEU A 196 29.08 10.46 -8.52
CA LEU A 196 28.53 10.09 -7.21
C LEU A 196 27.30 10.95 -6.89
N LEU A 197 26.14 10.31 -6.79
CA LEU A 197 24.91 10.90 -6.29
C LEU A 197 24.79 10.62 -4.79
N THR A 198 24.27 11.58 -4.04
CA THR A 198 24.06 11.44 -2.59
C THR A 198 22.65 10.92 -2.28
N LYS A 199 22.42 10.52 -1.02
CA LYS A 199 21.08 10.18 -0.53
C LYS A 199 20.10 11.33 -0.80
N GLU A 200 20.50 12.57 -0.56
CA GLU A 200 19.68 13.76 -0.76
C GLU A 200 19.27 13.93 -2.23
N ASP A 201 20.17 13.64 -3.18
CA ASP A 201 19.86 13.68 -4.61
C ASP A 201 18.70 12.71 -4.96
N TYR A 202 18.76 11.47 -4.48
CA TYR A 202 17.69 10.49 -4.71
C TYR A 202 16.40 10.85 -3.97
N HIS A 203 16.48 11.34 -2.74
CA HIS A 203 15.28 11.74 -1.99
C HIS A 203 14.59 12.95 -2.63
N LYS A 204 15.36 13.89 -3.18
CA LYS A 204 14.83 15.08 -3.84
C LYS A 204 14.29 14.77 -5.23
N TYR A 205 15.04 14.05 -6.05
CA TYR A 205 14.72 13.90 -7.47
C TYR A 205 14.24 12.50 -7.86
N GLY A 206 14.58 11.47 -7.09
CA GLY A 206 14.25 10.09 -7.42
C GLY A 206 12.76 9.78 -7.32
N PHE A 207 12.35 8.75 -8.06
CA PHE A 207 11.02 8.14 -8.02
C PHE A 207 11.12 6.73 -7.42
N ASP A 208 10.08 6.22 -6.75
CA ASP A 208 10.15 4.99 -5.95
C ASP A 208 9.37 3.80 -6.53
N ASP A 209 9.09 3.88 -7.83
CA ASP A 209 8.45 2.81 -8.57
C ASP A 209 8.92 2.82 -10.03
N VAL A 210 9.71 1.82 -10.40
CA VAL A 210 10.24 1.69 -11.77
C VAL A 210 9.11 1.52 -12.79
N GLU A 211 7.95 0.96 -12.41
CA GLU A 211 6.84 0.78 -13.33
C GLU A 211 6.26 2.12 -13.82
N LEU A 212 6.46 3.22 -13.08
CA LEU A 212 6.00 4.55 -13.47
C LEU A 212 6.50 4.95 -14.85
N ILE A 213 7.71 4.50 -15.24
CA ILE A 213 8.24 4.82 -16.57
C ILE A 213 7.37 4.25 -17.70
N THR A 214 6.62 3.18 -17.44
CA THR A 214 5.80 2.46 -18.42
C THR A 214 4.29 2.62 -18.23
N LYS A 215 3.86 3.28 -17.14
CA LYS A 215 2.45 3.55 -16.85
C LYS A 215 2.04 4.89 -17.44
N ASP A 216 0.77 5.00 -17.79
CA ASP A 216 0.21 6.27 -18.25
C ASP A 216 0.29 7.29 -17.12
N MET A 217 0.74 8.50 -17.46
CA MET A 217 0.69 9.68 -16.63
C MET A 217 -0.16 10.75 -17.31
N THR A 218 -0.83 11.56 -16.51
CA THR A 218 -1.60 12.70 -16.99
C THR A 218 -0.91 13.99 -16.56
N ILE A 219 -0.61 14.86 -17.52
CA ILE A 219 -0.19 16.24 -17.29
C ILE A 219 -1.14 17.14 -18.07
N ASP A 220 -1.90 17.98 -17.36
CA ASP A 220 -3.03 18.74 -17.91
C ASP A 220 -4.05 17.82 -18.61
N GLU A 221 -4.20 17.96 -19.94
CA GLU A 221 -5.10 17.17 -20.79
C GLU A 221 -4.36 16.02 -21.51
N ASP A 222 -3.02 15.99 -21.43
CA ASP A 222 -2.20 15.00 -22.14
C ASP A 222 -2.04 13.73 -21.31
N ILE A 223 -2.26 12.58 -21.96
CA ILE A 223 -2.04 11.24 -21.38
C ILE A 223 -0.97 10.53 -22.18
N PHE A 224 0.12 10.12 -21.52
CA PHE A 224 1.25 9.45 -22.17
C PHE A 224 2.03 8.60 -21.17
N LYS A 225 2.92 7.72 -21.65
CA LYS A 225 3.86 6.99 -20.78
C LYS A 225 5.20 7.74 -20.73
N PRO A 226 5.85 7.90 -19.56
CA PRO A 226 7.10 8.65 -19.50
C PRO A 226 8.19 8.13 -20.44
N ILE A 227 8.25 6.81 -20.66
CA ILE A 227 9.20 6.17 -21.58
C ILE A 227 9.08 6.69 -23.01
N ASP A 228 7.89 7.10 -23.45
CA ASP A 228 7.66 7.63 -24.80
C ASP A 228 8.22 9.06 -24.95
N LYS A 229 8.38 9.77 -23.83
CA LYS A 229 8.93 11.15 -23.77
C LYS A 229 10.40 11.18 -23.34
N LEU A 230 11.00 10.03 -23.03
CA LEU A 230 12.42 9.84 -22.73
C LEU A 230 13.16 9.41 -24.00
N LYS A 231 13.63 10.40 -24.78
CA LYS A 231 14.30 10.16 -26.07
C LYS A 231 15.73 9.65 -25.85
N GLY A 232 15.95 8.35 -26.00
CA GLY A 232 17.29 7.75 -26.01
C GLY A 232 17.40 6.49 -25.17
N LYS A 233 18.65 6.09 -24.87
CA LYS A 233 18.94 4.99 -23.96
C LYS A 233 19.26 5.55 -22.59
N PHE A 234 18.62 4.98 -21.58
CA PHE A 234 18.83 5.34 -20.19
C PHE A 234 19.24 4.10 -19.39
N LYS A 235 20.09 4.32 -18.39
CA LYS A 235 20.36 3.33 -17.34
C LYS A 235 19.69 3.78 -16.04
N LEU A 236 19.23 2.79 -15.27
CA LEU A 236 18.72 3.05 -13.93
C LEU A 236 19.89 3.30 -12.98
N ARG A 237 19.80 4.40 -12.24
CA ARG A 237 20.58 4.68 -11.05
C ARG A 237 19.69 4.37 -9.85
N ILE A 238 20.20 3.56 -8.92
CA ILE A 238 19.40 2.96 -7.86
C ILE A 238 20.00 3.37 -6.52
N TRP A 239 19.13 3.77 -5.59
CA TRP A 239 19.45 3.97 -4.18
C TRP A 239 18.49 3.17 -3.32
N GLU A 240 19.03 2.40 -2.38
CA GLU A 240 18.25 1.63 -1.42
C GLU A 240 18.35 2.31 -0.05
N ASP A 241 17.24 2.91 0.39
CA ASP A 241 17.12 3.53 1.71
C ASP A 241 16.45 2.53 2.66
N LYS A 242 17.22 2.03 3.65
CA LYS A 242 16.65 1.21 4.72
C LYS A 242 15.76 2.09 5.59
N GLN A 243 14.47 1.77 5.60
CA GLN A 243 13.45 2.45 6.38
C GLN A 243 13.15 1.58 7.61
N ILE A 244 13.64 2.02 8.77
CA ILE A 244 13.48 1.36 10.07
C ILE A 244 14.38 0.12 10.23
#